data_AF-A0ABD5SGB2-F1
#
_entry.id   AF-A0ABD5SGB2-F1
#
_cell.length_a   1.000
_cell.length_b   1.000
_cell.length_c   1.000
_cell.angle_alpha   90.00
_cell.angle_beta   90.00
_cell.angle_gamma   90.00
#
_symmetry.space_group_name_H-M   'P 1'
#
loop_
_entity.id
_entity.type
_entity.pdbx_description
1 polymer ?
#
loop_
_entity_poly.entity_id
_entity_poly.type
_entity_poly.pdbx_seq_one_letter_code
_entity_poly.pdbx_strand_id
1 'polypeptide(L)'
;MSLHVDLDTDRELHVRMLVAIGLLVVLPFAFVYTFLFLANTVGIALLEWANERPYHGEFYVDPVLLTLVVLGGLVVQYWYGLRAVLGSVGARSASADDYPELHAAVTRSSAQIDHPRALVAVIDTDVPNAFAVAGGSTGRGDPNDGAGTVVVTTGLLELLDDAELEATVAHEVAHLTNRDANLMTVAWLLPTITYYFAIAAFYVLYGLYRVLGSGFGAGGSGGDGDDARGLLVAIVVIMVCAIVTLTVSAMFWAASVLLYRVLSRHREYAA
;
A
#
# COMPACT_ATOMS: atom_id res chain seq x y z
N MET A 1 42.53 -7.58 20.44
CA MET A 1 41.99 -7.08 19.16
C MET A 1 40.62 -6.50 19.47
N SER A 2 40.53 -5.20 19.74
CA SER A 2 39.27 -4.53 20.08
C SER A 2 38.44 -4.38 18.81
N LEU A 3 37.30 -5.05 18.76
CA LEU A 3 36.25 -4.76 17.78
C LEU A 3 35.80 -3.32 18.00
N HIS A 4 36.26 -2.43 17.14
CA HIS A 4 35.62 -1.13 16.93
C HIS A 4 34.29 -1.43 16.25
N VAL A 5 33.23 -1.60 17.06
CA VAL A 5 31.86 -1.61 16.55
C VAL A 5 31.59 -0.17 16.13
N ASP A 6 31.48 0.05 14.84
CA ASP A 6 31.39 1.37 14.20
C ASP A 6 29.99 1.95 14.44
N LEU A 7 29.80 2.60 15.60
CA LEU A 7 28.53 3.17 16.08
C LEU A 7 27.94 4.24 15.13
N ASP A 8 28.74 4.79 14.21
CA ASP A 8 28.27 5.78 13.23
C ASP A 8 27.34 5.16 12.17
N THR A 9 27.53 3.88 11.83
CA THR A 9 26.69 3.14 10.87
C THR A 9 25.26 2.98 11.39
N ASP A 10 25.11 2.71 12.69
CA ASP A 10 23.81 2.56 13.35
C ASP A 10 23.05 3.88 13.40
N ARG A 11 23.73 5.01 13.61
CA ARG A 11 23.06 6.31 13.69
C ARG A 11 22.51 6.75 12.34
N GLU A 12 23.28 6.54 11.27
CA GLU A 12 22.82 6.85 9.92
C GLU A 12 21.63 5.96 9.51
N LEU A 13 21.65 4.68 9.86
CA LEU A 13 20.55 3.75 9.64
C LEU A 13 19.27 4.19 10.38
N HIS A 14 19.38 4.49 11.68
CA HIS A 14 18.25 4.97 12.48
C HIS A 14 17.67 6.28 11.93
N VAL A 15 18.51 7.21 11.49
CA VAL A 15 18.05 8.47 10.89
C VAL A 15 17.29 8.20 9.60
N ARG A 16 17.81 7.33 8.71
CA ARG A 16 17.11 6.96 7.46
C ARG A 16 15.76 6.29 7.73
N MET A 17 15.69 5.40 8.72
CA MET A 17 14.42 4.78 9.14
C MET A 17 13.43 5.81 9.71
N LEU A 18 13.87 6.70 10.59
CA LEU A 18 13.03 7.75 11.14
C LEU A 18 12.52 8.70 10.07
N VAL A 19 13.37 9.06 9.10
CA VAL A 19 12.97 9.85 7.94
C VAL A 19 11.95 9.09 7.10
N ALA A 20 12.17 7.80 6.83
CA ALA A 20 11.25 7.01 6.03
C ALA A 20 9.86 6.87 6.69
N ILE A 21 9.83 6.61 8.00
CA ILE A 21 8.58 6.56 8.79
C ILE A 21 7.92 7.93 8.86
N GLY A 22 8.70 9.00 9.04
CA GLY A 22 8.20 10.38 9.03
C GLY A 22 7.55 10.73 7.68
N LEU A 23 8.20 10.37 6.57
CA LEU A 23 7.64 10.55 5.22
C LEU A 23 6.36 9.75 5.02
N LEU A 24 6.30 8.52 5.52
CA LEU A 24 5.09 7.68 5.45
C LEU A 24 3.88 8.37 6.11
N VAL A 25 4.09 9.07 7.23
CA VAL A 25 3.03 9.81 7.92
C VAL A 25 2.70 11.12 7.21
N VAL A 26 3.70 11.85 6.71
CA VAL A 26 3.53 13.19 6.12
C VAL A 26 2.95 13.15 4.71
N LEU A 27 3.35 12.17 3.88
CA LEU A 27 2.98 12.13 2.47
C LEU A 27 1.46 12.04 2.21
N PRO A 28 0.63 11.31 2.99
CA PRO A 28 -0.82 11.34 2.84
C PRO A 28 -1.42 12.74 3.01
N PHE A 29 -0.91 13.53 3.97
CA PHE A 29 -1.35 14.92 4.16
C PHE A 29 -0.89 15.79 2.99
N ALA A 30 0.38 15.66 2.60
CA ALA A 30 0.94 16.39 1.47
C ALA A 30 0.17 16.10 0.17
N PHE A 31 -0.28 14.87 -0.04
CA PHE A 31 -1.10 14.47 -1.18
C PHE A 31 -2.43 15.24 -1.21
N VAL A 32 -3.17 15.24 -0.10
CA VAL A 32 -4.46 15.94 0.01
C VAL A 32 -4.28 17.45 -0.14
N TYR A 33 -3.31 18.05 0.56
CA TYR A 33 -3.06 19.49 0.46
C TYR A 33 -2.57 19.92 -0.92
N THR A 34 -1.85 19.06 -1.64
CA THR A 34 -1.47 19.31 -3.04
C THR A 34 -2.71 19.42 -3.92
N PHE A 35 -3.69 18.51 -3.76
CA PHE A 35 -4.95 18.59 -4.48
C PHE A 35 -5.80 19.80 -4.10
N LEU A 36 -5.84 20.18 -2.81
CA LEU A 36 -6.52 21.40 -2.38
C LEU A 36 -5.88 22.64 -2.99
N PHE A 37 -4.56 22.72 -2.98
CA PHE A 37 -3.82 23.80 -3.62
C PHE A 37 -4.15 23.90 -5.11
N LEU A 38 -4.15 22.77 -5.82
CA LEU A 38 -4.47 22.73 -7.26
C LEU A 38 -5.95 23.01 -7.56
N ALA A 39 -6.87 22.56 -6.70
CA ALA A 39 -8.29 22.88 -6.84
C ALA A 39 -8.53 24.39 -6.69
N ASN A 40 -7.85 25.04 -5.74
CA ASN A 40 -7.98 26.49 -5.55
C ASN A 40 -7.27 27.31 -6.63
N THR A 41 -6.12 26.86 -7.13
CA THR A 41 -5.33 27.62 -8.11
C THR A 41 -5.75 27.34 -9.54
N VAL A 42 -5.80 26.07 -9.94
CA VAL A 42 -6.16 25.64 -11.30
C VAL A 42 -7.67 25.44 -11.41
N GLY A 43 -8.29 24.76 -10.44
CA GLY A 43 -9.71 24.42 -10.50
C GLY A 43 -10.63 25.64 -10.53
N ILE A 44 -10.44 26.60 -9.61
CA ILE A 44 -11.22 27.84 -9.59
C ILE A 44 -10.98 28.65 -10.86
N ALA A 45 -9.72 28.86 -11.26
CA ALA A 45 -9.40 29.60 -12.49
C ALA A 45 -10.06 28.97 -13.74
N LEU A 46 -10.10 27.64 -13.79
CA LEU A 46 -10.74 26.89 -14.86
C LEU A 46 -12.27 27.02 -14.82
N LEU A 47 -12.87 27.06 -13.63
CA LEU A 47 -14.31 27.29 -13.45
C LEU A 47 -14.73 28.72 -13.83
N GLU A 48 -13.92 29.72 -13.46
CA GLU A 48 -14.16 31.12 -13.84
C GLU A 48 -14.04 31.30 -15.35
N TRP A 49 -13.00 30.70 -15.96
CA TRP A 49 -12.82 30.68 -17.40
C TRP A 49 -14.00 30.00 -18.12
N ALA A 50 -14.50 28.88 -17.59
CA ALA A 50 -15.60 28.13 -18.19
C ALA A 50 -16.97 28.83 -18.09
N ASN A 51 -17.24 29.53 -16.98
CA ASN A 51 -18.55 30.11 -16.70
C ASN A 51 -18.64 31.63 -16.93
N GLU A 52 -17.53 32.29 -17.28
CA GLU A 52 -17.43 33.75 -17.43
C GLU A 52 -17.91 34.54 -16.21
N ARG A 53 -17.88 33.91 -15.03
CA ARG A 53 -18.35 34.49 -13.77
C ARG A 53 -17.28 34.31 -12.71
N PRO A 54 -17.02 35.34 -11.89
CA PRO A 54 -16.08 35.22 -10.79
C PRO A 54 -16.62 34.22 -9.76
N TYR A 55 -15.73 33.39 -9.23
CA TYR A 55 -16.05 32.39 -8.23
C TYR A 55 -15.24 32.68 -6.96
N HIS A 56 -15.93 33.03 -5.88
CA HIS A 56 -15.29 33.48 -4.64
C HIS A 56 -15.20 32.39 -3.56
N GLY A 57 -15.54 31.15 -3.89
CA GLY A 57 -15.43 30.02 -2.96
C GLY A 57 -14.02 29.44 -2.92
N GLU A 58 -13.58 28.98 -1.76
CA GLU A 58 -12.33 28.25 -1.59
C GLU A 58 -12.59 26.78 -1.20
N PHE A 59 -11.77 25.87 -1.70
CA PHE A 59 -11.76 24.48 -1.27
C PHE A 59 -10.85 24.36 -0.05
N TYR A 60 -11.40 23.97 1.10
CA TYR A 60 -10.62 23.68 2.29
C TYR A 60 -11.05 22.35 2.89
N VAL A 61 -10.13 21.74 3.65
CA VAL A 61 -10.40 20.61 4.52
C VAL A 61 -9.92 20.97 5.91
N ASP A 62 -10.78 20.76 6.90
CA ASP A 62 -10.42 20.95 8.30
C ASP A 62 -9.24 20.03 8.68
N PRO A 63 -8.15 20.56 9.26
CA PRO A 63 -6.96 19.76 9.59
C PRO A 63 -7.24 18.64 10.59
N VAL A 64 -8.18 18.83 11.52
CA VAL A 64 -8.55 17.81 12.51
C VAL A 64 -9.28 16.67 11.81
N LEU A 65 -10.25 16.99 10.95
CA LEU A 65 -10.95 16.00 10.14
C LEU A 65 -9.98 15.21 9.26
N LEU A 66 -9.06 15.89 8.56
CA LEU A 66 -8.06 15.22 7.72
C LEU A 66 -7.19 14.27 8.55
N THR A 67 -6.74 14.71 9.72
CA THR A 67 -5.95 13.90 10.64
C THR A 67 -6.73 12.66 11.08
N LEU A 68 -8.00 12.81 11.46
CA LEU A 68 -8.86 11.68 11.85
C LEU A 68 -9.06 10.69 10.70
N VAL A 69 -9.25 11.18 9.47
CA VAL A 69 -9.42 10.32 8.28
C VAL A 69 -8.12 9.57 7.96
N VAL A 70 -6.97 10.25 7.96
CA VAL A 70 -5.67 9.63 7.65
C VAL A 70 -5.30 8.60 8.73
N LEU A 71 -5.38 8.98 10.01
CA LEU A 71 -5.07 8.07 11.12
C LEU A 71 -6.08 6.91 11.18
N GLY A 72 -7.37 7.18 11.00
CA GLY A 72 -8.40 6.15 10.91
C GLY A 72 -8.12 5.16 9.76
N GLY A 73 -7.73 5.67 8.59
CA GLY A 73 -7.33 4.85 7.44
C GLY A 73 -6.09 3.99 7.73
N LEU A 74 -5.06 4.53 8.39
CA LEU A 74 -3.89 3.78 8.83
C LEU A 74 -4.25 2.65 9.81
N VAL A 75 -5.14 2.93 10.76
CA VAL A 75 -5.64 1.90 11.69
C VAL A 75 -6.42 0.82 10.95
N VAL A 76 -7.37 1.20 10.08
CA VAL A 76 -8.11 0.25 9.26
C VAL A 76 -7.17 -0.61 8.42
N GLN A 77 -6.17 -0.02 7.77
CA GLN A 77 -5.16 -0.74 6.99
C GLN A 77 -4.38 -1.75 7.82
N TYR A 78 -3.96 -1.36 9.03
CA TYR A 78 -3.26 -2.25 9.97
C TYR A 78 -4.09 -3.49 10.33
N TRP A 79 -5.39 -3.33 10.56
CA TRP A 79 -6.27 -4.45 10.95
C TRP A 79 -6.76 -5.31 9.77
N TYR A 80 -7.12 -4.67 8.64
CA TYR A 80 -7.74 -5.36 7.51
C TYR A 80 -6.72 -5.83 6.47
N GLY A 81 -5.66 -5.06 6.23
CA GLY A 81 -4.65 -5.40 5.22
C GLY A 81 -4.01 -6.75 5.50
N LEU A 82 -3.78 -7.03 6.79
CA LEU A 82 -3.11 -8.22 7.25
C LEU A 82 -3.96 -9.50 7.10
N ARG A 83 -5.25 -9.42 7.40
CA ARG A 83 -6.21 -10.53 7.18
C ARG A 83 -6.44 -10.82 5.70
N ALA A 84 -6.34 -9.79 4.85
CA ALA A 84 -6.54 -9.95 3.41
C ALA A 84 -5.43 -10.79 2.77
N VAL A 85 -4.20 -10.75 3.28
CA VAL A 85 -3.06 -11.48 2.69
C VAL A 85 -3.31 -12.99 2.71
N LEU A 86 -3.52 -13.60 3.88
CA LEU A 86 -3.68 -15.06 4.00
C LEU A 86 -4.87 -15.59 3.20
N GLY A 87 -5.98 -14.86 3.20
CA GLY A 87 -7.17 -15.21 2.42
C GLY A 87 -6.96 -15.09 0.90
N SER A 88 -6.13 -14.15 0.45
CA SER A 88 -5.86 -13.93 -0.98
C SER A 88 -4.95 -14.97 -1.62
N VAL A 89 -4.07 -15.59 -0.82
CA VAL A 89 -3.06 -16.54 -1.30
C VAL A 89 -3.48 -18.01 -1.15
N GLY A 90 -4.69 -18.27 -0.66
CA GLY A 90 -5.19 -19.63 -0.47
C GLY A 90 -4.42 -20.44 0.58
N ALA A 91 -3.75 -19.78 1.53
CA ALA A 91 -3.01 -20.47 2.58
C ALA A 91 -3.96 -21.29 3.47
N ARG A 92 -3.57 -22.52 3.78
CA ARG A 92 -4.29 -23.42 4.68
C ARG A 92 -3.47 -23.71 5.93
N SER A 93 -4.11 -23.85 7.09
CA SER A 93 -3.41 -24.26 8.31
C SER A 93 -2.73 -25.61 8.09
N ALA A 94 -1.46 -25.71 8.44
CA ALA A 94 -0.74 -26.97 8.47
C ALA A 94 -0.97 -27.66 9.83
N SER A 95 -1.24 -28.96 9.81
CA SER A 95 -1.21 -29.78 11.03
C SER A 95 0.22 -30.22 11.32
N ALA A 96 0.55 -30.35 12.60
CA ALA A 96 1.82 -30.93 13.04
C ALA A 96 1.97 -32.40 12.62
N ASP A 97 0.85 -33.09 12.36
CA ASP A 97 0.87 -34.47 11.86
C ASP A 97 1.25 -34.52 10.37
N ASP A 98 0.85 -33.52 9.59
CA ASP A 98 1.11 -33.46 8.14
C ASP A 98 2.52 -32.93 7.85
N TYR A 99 3.02 -31.98 8.65
CA TYR A 99 4.30 -31.30 8.42
C TYR A 99 5.14 -31.20 9.72
N PRO A 100 5.58 -32.34 10.30
CA PRO A 100 6.24 -32.36 11.61
C PRO A 100 7.56 -31.57 11.64
N GLU A 101 8.36 -31.66 10.57
CA GLU A 101 9.66 -30.98 10.46
C GLU A 101 9.50 -29.46 10.41
N LEU A 102 8.55 -28.96 9.61
CA LEU A 102 8.23 -27.54 9.53
C LEU A 102 7.76 -27.00 10.89
N HIS A 103 6.85 -27.70 11.56
CA HIS A 103 6.39 -27.31 12.90
C HIS A 103 7.53 -27.33 13.93
N ALA A 104 8.45 -28.29 13.84
CA ALA A 104 9.61 -28.36 14.72
C ALA A 104 10.58 -27.19 14.47
N ALA A 105 10.88 -26.87 13.21
CA ALA A 105 11.72 -25.73 12.83
C ALA A 105 11.12 -24.42 13.35
N VAL A 106 9.83 -24.15 13.09
CA VAL A 106 9.15 -22.93 13.58
C VAL A 106 9.19 -22.84 15.10
N THR A 107 9.01 -23.97 15.81
CA THR A 107 9.04 -24.00 17.27
C THR A 107 10.43 -23.71 17.81
N ARG A 108 11.49 -24.32 17.23
CA ARG A 108 12.88 -24.05 17.61
C ARG A 108 13.25 -22.60 17.36
N SER A 109 12.98 -22.08 16.16
CA SER A 109 13.30 -20.70 15.79
C SER A 109 12.56 -19.67 16.65
N SER A 110 11.27 -19.90 16.94
CA SER A 110 10.50 -19.01 17.84
C SER A 110 11.08 -19.00 19.25
N ALA A 111 11.46 -20.18 19.77
CA ALA A 111 12.04 -20.29 21.11
C ALA A 111 13.43 -19.65 21.23
N GLN A 112 14.24 -19.66 20.18
CA GLN A 112 15.59 -19.07 20.19
C GLN A 112 15.59 -17.55 20.39
N ILE A 113 14.50 -16.87 20.03
CA ILE A 113 14.37 -15.40 20.12
C ILE A 113 13.24 -14.95 21.06
N ASP A 114 12.79 -15.83 21.95
CA ASP A 114 11.71 -15.60 22.92
C ASP A 114 10.39 -15.10 22.27
N HIS A 115 10.15 -15.48 21.02
CA HIS A 115 8.93 -15.12 20.31
C HIS A 115 7.83 -16.18 20.58
N PRO A 116 6.56 -15.79 20.79
CA PRO A 116 5.45 -16.75 20.90
C PRO A 116 5.44 -17.69 19.70
N ARG A 117 5.13 -18.97 19.90
CA ARG A 117 5.16 -19.95 18.80
C ARG A 117 4.31 -19.48 17.63
N ALA A 118 4.95 -19.18 16.51
CA ALA A 118 4.25 -18.74 15.30
C ALA A 118 3.37 -19.88 14.75
N LEU A 119 2.25 -19.50 14.14
CA LEU A 119 1.38 -20.42 13.42
C LEU A 119 2.04 -20.85 12.11
N VAL A 120 1.60 -21.97 11.57
CA VAL A 120 2.14 -22.53 10.33
C VAL A 120 1.00 -22.68 9.32
N ALA A 121 1.21 -22.12 8.12
CA ALA A 121 0.32 -22.33 7.00
C ALA A 121 1.11 -22.80 5.78
N VAL A 122 0.45 -23.58 4.93
CA VAL A 122 1.02 -24.07 3.67
C VAL A 122 0.17 -23.59 2.50
N ILE A 123 0.82 -23.22 1.40
CA ILE A 123 0.17 -22.94 0.11
C ILE A 123 0.54 -24.08 -0.84
N ASP A 124 -0.46 -24.62 -1.52
CA ASP A 124 -0.27 -25.67 -2.51
C ASP A 124 0.15 -25.06 -3.86
N THR A 125 1.45 -25.02 -4.11
CA THR A 125 2.04 -24.47 -5.34
C THR A 125 3.49 -24.96 -5.50
N ASP A 126 3.86 -25.31 -6.73
CA ASP A 126 5.21 -25.75 -7.09
C ASP A 126 6.24 -24.60 -7.09
N VAL A 127 5.77 -23.35 -7.05
CA VAL A 127 6.65 -22.17 -7.00
C VAL A 127 7.24 -22.05 -5.59
N PRO A 128 8.57 -22.19 -5.40
CA PRO A 128 9.19 -22.16 -4.08
C PRO A 128 9.09 -20.76 -3.47
N ASN A 129 8.49 -20.64 -2.28
CA ASN A 129 8.41 -19.38 -1.54
C ASN A 129 8.14 -19.63 -0.04
N ALA A 130 8.62 -18.72 0.80
CA ALA A 130 8.24 -18.62 2.21
C ALA A 130 8.08 -17.13 2.57
N PHE A 131 7.17 -16.84 3.48
CA PHE A 131 7.00 -15.48 4.01
C PHE A 131 6.28 -15.49 5.36
N ALA A 132 6.52 -14.46 6.15
CA ALA A 132 5.83 -14.25 7.41
C ALA A 132 4.71 -13.20 7.32
N VAL A 133 3.57 -13.50 7.94
CA VAL A 133 2.44 -12.58 8.06
C VAL A 133 2.19 -12.32 9.54
N ALA A 134 2.24 -11.06 9.96
CA ALA A 134 1.83 -10.71 11.31
C ALA A 134 0.33 -11.01 11.47
N GLY A 135 -0.16 -11.37 12.66
CA GLY A 135 -1.60 -11.44 12.99
C GLY A 135 -2.52 -12.33 12.13
N GLY A 136 -3.13 -13.33 12.75
CA GLY A 136 -4.23 -14.10 12.17
C GLY A 136 -3.86 -15.53 11.82
N SER A 137 -4.53 -16.46 12.48
CA SER A 137 -4.70 -17.82 12.00
C SER A 137 -5.57 -17.86 10.75
N THR A 138 -5.36 -18.90 9.94
CA THR A 138 -6.35 -19.37 8.95
C THR A 138 -7.55 -20.07 9.61
N GLY A 139 -7.56 -20.20 10.95
CA GLY A 139 -8.56 -20.95 11.72
C GLY A 139 -8.87 -20.33 13.10
N ARG A 140 -10.11 -19.90 13.30
CA ARG A 140 -10.61 -19.28 14.53
C ARG A 140 -10.29 -20.13 15.79
N GLY A 141 -9.60 -19.54 16.77
CA GLY A 141 -9.50 -20.09 18.13
C GLY A 141 -8.14 -20.61 18.58
N ASP A 142 -7.05 -20.34 17.84
CA ASP A 142 -5.70 -20.65 18.33
C ASP A 142 -5.25 -19.63 19.40
N PRO A 143 -4.78 -20.06 20.58
CA PRO A 143 -4.25 -19.16 21.61
C PRO A 143 -3.07 -18.29 21.16
N ASN A 144 -2.40 -18.65 20.05
CA ASN A 144 -1.28 -17.91 19.46
C ASN A 144 -1.69 -17.01 18.29
N ASP A 145 -2.98 -16.67 18.14
CA ASP A 145 -3.50 -15.83 17.03
C ASP A 145 -2.75 -14.47 16.86
N GLY A 146 -2.10 -13.99 17.93
CA GLY A 146 -1.28 -12.77 17.95
C GLY A 146 0.21 -12.96 17.64
N ALA A 147 0.71 -14.20 17.55
CA ALA A 147 2.11 -14.50 17.25
C ALA A 147 2.44 -14.25 15.76
N GLY A 148 1.46 -14.32 14.88
CA GLY A 148 1.69 -14.31 13.44
C GLY A 148 1.93 -15.71 12.88
N THR A 149 2.03 -15.78 11.56
CA THR A 149 1.94 -17.02 10.79
C THR A 149 3.11 -17.07 9.81
N VAL A 150 3.89 -18.14 9.85
CA VAL A 150 4.87 -18.49 8.83
C VAL A 150 4.15 -19.28 7.74
N VAL A 151 4.26 -18.81 6.51
CA VAL A 151 3.63 -19.43 5.33
C VAL A 151 4.71 -19.99 4.44
N VAL A 152 4.58 -21.27 4.05
CA VAL A 152 5.54 -21.95 3.16
C VAL A 152 4.80 -22.62 2.01
N THR A 153 5.40 -22.67 0.82
CA THR A 153 4.82 -23.40 -0.32
C THR A 153 5.25 -24.87 -0.36
N THR A 154 4.40 -25.74 -0.91
CA THR A 154 4.76 -27.16 -1.13
C THR A 154 6.04 -27.31 -1.96
N GLY A 155 6.19 -26.52 -3.03
CA GLY A 155 7.41 -26.51 -3.84
C GLY A 155 8.69 -26.08 -3.10
N LEU A 156 8.59 -25.28 -2.02
CA LEU A 156 9.76 -24.99 -1.18
C LEU A 156 10.12 -26.16 -0.28
N LEU A 157 9.11 -26.81 0.32
CA LEU A 157 9.32 -27.98 1.19
C LEU A 157 9.92 -29.17 0.43
N GLU A 158 9.60 -29.31 -0.86
CA GLU A 158 10.18 -30.34 -1.71
C GLU A 158 11.62 -30.01 -2.17
N LEU A 159 12.00 -28.73 -2.16
CA LEU A 159 13.28 -28.27 -2.67
C LEU A 159 14.38 -28.23 -1.60
N LEU A 160 14.03 -27.81 -0.39
CA LEU A 160 14.99 -27.56 0.69
C LEU A 160 15.22 -28.81 1.54
N ASP A 161 16.45 -29.00 2.01
CA ASP A 161 16.73 -29.95 3.09
C ASP A 161 16.36 -29.38 4.49
N ASP A 162 16.44 -30.21 5.53
CA ASP A 162 16.08 -29.83 6.90
C ASP A 162 16.85 -28.60 7.42
N ALA A 163 18.13 -28.47 7.06
CA ALA A 163 18.98 -27.39 7.53
C ALA A 163 18.67 -26.09 6.79
N GLU A 164 18.46 -26.17 5.48
CA GLU A 164 18.04 -25.04 4.64
C GLU A 164 16.63 -24.56 5.02
N LEU A 165 15.72 -25.48 5.33
CA LEU A 165 14.38 -25.16 5.84
C LEU A 165 14.46 -24.46 7.20
N GLU A 166 15.28 -24.97 8.12
CA GLU A 166 15.45 -24.33 9.44
C GLU A 166 16.04 -22.93 9.32
N ALA A 167 17.03 -22.73 8.44
CA ALA A 167 17.59 -21.40 8.17
C ALA A 167 16.55 -20.43 7.59
N THR A 168 15.77 -20.90 6.61
CA THR A 168 14.72 -20.09 5.97
C THR A 168 13.62 -19.72 6.98
N VAL A 169 13.16 -20.69 7.78
CA VAL A 169 12.15 -20.45 8.82
C VAL A 169 12.69 -19.52 9.92
N ALA A 170 13.96 -19.65 10.31
CA ALA A 170 14.57 -18.74 11.27
C ALA A 170 14.55 -17.28 10.77
N HIS A 171 14.87 -17.07 9.49
CA HIS A 171 14.80 -15.76 8.85
C HIS A 171 13.37 -15.19 8.87
N GLU A 172 12.36 -15.98 8.50
CA GLU A 172 10.96 -15.54 8.52
C GLU A 172 10.44 -15.24 9.93
N VAL A 173 10.86 -16.01 10.94
CA VAL A 173 10.49 -15.77 12.34
C VAL A 173 11.15 -14.49 12.89
N ALA A 174 12.34 -14.13 12.41
CA ALA A 174 12.95 -12.83 12.71
C ALA A 174 12.10 -11.66 12.18
N HIS A 175 11.51 -11.79 10.99
CA HIS A 175 10.58 -10.80 10.44
C HIS A 175 9.30 -10.65 11.27
N LEU A 176 8.75 -11.73 11.84
CA LEU A 176 7.59 -11.64 12.75
C LEU A 176 7.94 -10.83 14.00
N THR A 177 9.09 -11.12 14.60
CA THR A 177 9.58 -10.44 15.81
C THR A 177 9.78 -8.95 15.57
N ASN A 178 10.34 -8.60 14.41
CA ASN A 178 10.55 -7.23 14.00
C ASN A 178 9.28 -6.52 13.48
N ARG A 179 8.17 -7.27 13.31
CA ARG A 179 6.87 -6.79 12.82
C ARG A 179 6.94 -6.17 11.43
N ASP A 180 7.76 -6.75 10.56
CA ASP A 180 8.04 -6.19 9.23
C ASP A 180 6.79 -6.19 8.36
N ALA A 181 6.03 -7.29 8.37
CA ALA A 181 4.76 -7.39 7.67
C ALA A 181 3.75 -6.28 8.06
N ASN A 182 3.68 -5.89 9.34
CA ASN A 182 2.80 -4.82 9.80
C ASN A 182 3.23 -3.46 9.25
N LEU A 183 4.53 -3.14 9.39
CA LEU A 183 5.09 -1.88 8.90
C LEU A 183 4.91 -1.75 7.40
N MET A 184 5.16 -2.83 6.66
CA MET A 184 5.02 -2.87 5.20
C MET A 184 3.56 -2.74 4.76
N THR A 185 2.61 -3.37 5.47
CA THR A 185 1.17 -3.22 5.22
C THR A 185 0.71 -1.77 5.39
N VAL A 186 1.20 -1.08 6.42
CA VAL A 186 0.90 0.33 6.66
C VAL A 186 1.59 1.22 5.62
N ALA A 187 2.83 0.92 5.25
CA ALA A 187 3.56 1.62 4.20
C ALA A 187 2.89 1.51 2.82
N TRP A 188 2.11 0.45 2.59
CA TRP A 188 1.35 0.25 1.36
C TRP A 188 0.07 1.10 1.26
N LEU A 189 -0.33 1.82 2.32
CA LEU A 189 -1.54 2.65 2.32
C LEU A 189 -1.52 3.72 1.22
N LEU A 190 -0.47 4.54 1.18
CA LEU A 190 -0.40 5.67 0.26
C LEU A 190 -0.28 5.25 -1.22
N PRO A 191 0.57 4.25 -1.59
CA PRO A 191 0.55 3.68 -2.94
C PRO A 191 -0.85 3.20 -3.34
N THR A 192 -1.58 2.56 -2.42
CA THR A 192 -2.93 2.03 -2.68
C THR A 192 -3.92 3.17 -2.94
N ILE A 193 -3.96 4.18 -2.06
CA ILE A 193 -4.87 5.33 -2.20
C ILE A 193 -4.57 6.11 -3.48
N THR A 194 -3.30 6.42 -3.74
CA THR A 194 -2.89 7.18 -4.95
C THR A 194 -3.24 6.43 -6.23
N TYR A 195 -3.05 5.11 -6.24
CA TYR A 195 -3.43 4.24 -7.36
C TYR A 195 -4.95 4.24 -7.60
N TYR A 196 -5.76 4.01 -6.56
CA TYR A 196 -7.22 4.02 -6.70
C TYR A 196 -7.76 5.40 -7.07
N PHE A 197 -7.14 6.47 -6.58
CA PHE A 197 -7.51 7.83 -6.96
C PHE A 197 -7.23 8.09 -8.45
N ALA A 198 -6.07 7.65 -8.95
CA ALA A 198 -5.74 7.73 -10.37
C ALA A 198 -6.71 6.92 -11.24
N ILE A 199 -7.08 5.71 -10.80
CA ILE A 199 -8.08 4.87 -11.48
C ILE A 199 -9.44 5.53 -11.50
N ALA A 200 -9.91 6.07 -10.37
CA ALA A 200 -11.19 6.75 -10.29
C ALA A 200 -11.21 7.96 -11.23
N ALA A 201 -10.15 8.77 -11.22
CA ALA A 201 -10.00 9.89 -12.15
C ALA A 201 -10.03 9.44 -13.62
N PHE A 202 -9.34 8.34 -13.94
CA PHE A 202 -9.37 7.75 -15.27
C PHE A 202 -10.77 7.30 -15.69
N TYR A 203 -11.51 6.60 -14.83
CA TYR A 203 -12.87 6.14 -15.16
C TYR A 203 -13.88 7.29 -15.27
N VAL A 204 -13.78 8.31 -14.42
CA VAL A 204 -14.60 9.53 -14.55
C VAL A 204 -14.33 10.20 -15.89
N LEU A 205 -13.05 10.38 -16.24
CA LEU A 205 -12.64 10.93 -17.54
C LEU A 205 -13.13 10.07 -18.71
N TYR A 206 -12.97 8.75 -18.62
CA TYR A 206 -13.37 7.82 -19.67
C TYR A 206 -14.89 7.78 -19.87
N GLY A 207 -15.65 7.79 -18.77
CA GLY A 207 -17.11 7.86 -18.81
C GLY A 207 -17.58 9.16 -19.45
N LEU A 208 -16.96 10.27 -19.09
CA LEU A 208 -17.27 11.58 -19.66
C LEU A 208 -16.86 11.69 -21.14
N TYR A 209 -15.70 11.17 -21.53
CA TYR A 209 -15.31 11.02 -22.93
C TYR A 209 -16.33 10.18 -23.71
N ARG A 210 -16.86 9.10 -23.14
CA ARG A 210 -17.90 8.30 -23.78
C ARG A 210 -19.21 9.05 -23.90
N VAL A 211 -19.67 9.76 -22.88
CA VAL A 211 -20.91 10.54 -22.93
C VAL A 211 -20.82 11.68 -23.94
N LEU A 212 -19.70 12.42 -23.94
CA LEU A 212 -19.44 13.49 -24.91
C LEU A 212 -19.21 12.93 -26.33
N GLY A 213 -18.53 11.79 -26.46
CA GLY A 213 -18.29 11.12 -27.75
C GLY A 213 -19.52 10.42 -28.33
N SER A 214 -20.42 9.88 -27.49
CA SER A 214 -21.67 9.25 -27.92
C SER A 214 -22.79 10.26 -28.15
N GLY A 215 -22.76 11.41 -27.46
CA GLY A 215 -23.73 12.50 -27.63
C GLY A 215 -23.50 13.36 -28.87
N PHE A 216 -22.27 13.40 -29.42
CA PHE A 216 -21.93 14.22 -30.59
C PHE A 216 -21.91 13.45 -31.93
N GLY A 217 -22.09 12.12 -31.91
CA GLY A 217 -22.02 11.26 -33.09
C GLY A 217 -23.35 10.81 -33.70
N ALA A 218 -24.50 11.13 -33.08
CA ALA A 218 -25.79 10.60 -33.53
C ALA A 218 -26.95 11.59 -33.32
N GLY A 219 -27.08 12.57 -34.23
CA GLY A 219 -28.37 13.22 -34.47
C GLY A 219 -28.35 14.74 -34.69
N GLY A 220 -28.33 15.16 -35.96
CA GLY A 220 -29.21 16.22 -36.44
C GLY A 220 -28.75 17.69 -36.32
N SER A 221 -28.16 18.17 -37.42
CA SER A 221 -28.43 19.47 -38.07
C SER A 221 -28.97 20.65 -37.23
N GLY A 222 -28.13 21.67 -37.04
CA GLY A 222 -28.54 23.03 -36.64
C GLY A 222 -27.59 23.68 -35.66
N GLY A 223 -26.32 23.89 -36.06
CA GLY A 223 -25.29 24.44 -35.17
C GLY A 223 -25.52 25.91 -34.83
N ASP A 224 -26.06 26.16 -33.65
CA ASP A 224 -25.96 27.45 -32.98
C ASP A 224 -24.55 27.58 -32.38
N GLY A 225 -23.94 28.77 -32.42
CA GLY A 225 -22.55 28.97 -32.01
C GLY A 225 -22.27 28.63 -30.54
N ASP A 226 -23.31 28.63 -29.70
CA ASP A 226 -23.22 28.40 -28.26
C ASP A 226 -23.02 26.92 -27.89
N ASP A 227 -23.55 25.97 -28.68
CA ASP A 227 -23.38 24.53 -28.45
C ASP A 227 -21.94 24.07 -28.73
N ALA A 228 -21.33 24.61 -29.80
CA ALA A 228 -19.93 24.33 -30.13
C ALA A 228 -18.97 24.87 -29.06
N ARG A 229 -19.28 26.05 -28.52
CA ARG A 229 -18.53 26.67 -27.43
C ARG A 229 -18.62 25.84 -26.14
N GLY A 230 -19.82 25.37 -25.79
CA GLY A 230 -20.04 24.53 -24.60
C GLY A 230 -19.24 23.22 -24.63
N LEU A 231 -19.18 22.55 -25.78
CA LEU A 231 -18.34 21.35 -25.95
C LEU A 231 -16.85 21.65 -25.82
N LEU A 232 -16.35 22.71 -26.45
CA LEU A 232 -14.93 23.07 -26.36
C LEU A 232 -14.52 23.37 -24.91
N VAL A 233 -15.36 24.12 -24.18
CA VAL A 233 -15.14 24.40 -22.76
C VAL A 233 -15.11 23.10 -21.95
N ALA A 234 -16.08 22.19 -22.15
CA ALA A 234 -16.10 20.91 -21.46
C ALA A 234 -14.81 20.10 -21.72
N ILE A 235 -14.40 19.93 -22.98
CA ILE A 235 -13.19 19.18 -23.35
C ILE A 235 -11.94 19.75 -22.67
N VAL A 236 -11.77 21.07 -22.71
CA VAL A 236 -10.60 21.73 -22.09
C VAL A 236 -10.61 21.53 -20.58
N VAL A 237 -11.74 21.76 -19.91
CA VAL A 237 -11.88 21.59 -18.45
C VAL A 237 -11.48 20.16 -18.05
N ILE A 238 -12.02 19.18 -18.76
CA ILE A 238 -11.80 17.77 -18.49
C ILE A 238 -10.34 17.38 -18.71
N MET A 239 -9.75 17.83 -19.83
CA MET A 239 -8.36 17.52 -20.17
C MET A 239 -7.40 18.10 -19.12
N VAL A 240 -7.60 19.35 -18.71
CA VAL A 240 -6.77 20.00 -17.67
C VAL A 240 -6.91 19.26 -16.35
N CYS A 241 -8.14 18.99 -15.89
CA CYS A 241 -8.38 18.25 -14.65
C CYS A 241 -7.74 16.86 -14.66
N ALA A 242 -7.83 16.15 -15.78
CA ALA A 242 -7.24 14.83 -15.95
C ALA A 242 -5.72 14.85 -15.90
N ILE A 243 -5.09 15.75 -16.67
CA ILE A 243 -3.62 15.86 -16.72
C ILE A 243 -3.08 16.17 -15.32
N VAL A 244 -3.66 17.16 -14.63
CA VAL A 244 -3.25 17.54 -13.28
C VAL A 244 -3.42 16.37 -12.31
N THR A 245 -4.58 15.72 -12.31
CA THR A 245 -4.89 14.63 -11.37
C THR A 245 -3.99 13.42 -11.59
N LEU A 246 -3.78 13.00 -12.84
CA LEU A 246 -2.94 11.86 -13.17
C LEU A 246 -1.46 12.16 -12.88
N THR A 247 -0.99 13.36 -13.17
CA THR A 247 0.41 13.76 -12.92
C THR A 247 0.73 13.74 -11.43
N VAL A 248 -0.12 14.37 -10.61
CA VAL A 248 0.07 14.41 -9.16
C VAL A 248 -0.03 13.00 -8.56
N SER A 249 -1.04 12.23 -8.97
CA SER A 249 -1.22 10.87 -8.47
C SER A 249 -0.04 9.97 -8.84
N ALA A 250 0.47 10.05 -10.07
CA ALA A 250 1.62 9.28 -10.51
C ALA A 250 2.91 9.67 -9.76
N MET A 251 3.13 10.96 -9.53
CA MET A 251 4.28 11.46 -8.77
C MET A 251 4.28 10.94 -7.33
N PHE A 252 3.14 11.05 -6.62
CA PHE A 252 3.01 10.55 -5.26
C PHE A 252 3.06 9.02 -5.19
N TRP A 253 2.45 8.33 -6.15
CA TRP A 253 2.55 6.87 -6.26
C TRP A 253 4.00 6.42 -6.40
N ALA A 254 4.76 7.02 -7.34
CA ALA A 254 6.16 6.69 -7.57
C ALA A 254 7.02 6.96 -6.32
N ALA A 255 6.86 8.13 -5.69
CA ALA A 255 7.55 8.47 -4.46
C ALA A 255 7.25 7.47 -3.33
N SER A 256 5.98 7.07 -3.18
CA SER A 256 5.54 6.13 -2.14
C SER A 256 6.05 4.71 -2.39
N VAL A 257 6.08 4.26 -3.64
CA VAL A 257 6.64 2.95 -4.02
C VAL A 257 8.14 2.90 -3.79
N LEU A 258 8.87 3.97 -4.10
CA LEU A 258 10.30 4.06 -3.82
C LEU A 258 10.55 4.03 -2.31
N LEU A 259 9.78 4.79 -1.53
CA LEU A 259 9.86 4.79 -0.08
C LEU A 259 9.60 3.39 0.51
N TYR A 260 8.56 2.71 0.04
CA TYR A 260 8.24 1.33 0.42
C TYR A 260 9.42 0.39 0.11
N ARG A 261 10.02 0.48 -1.08
CA ARG A 261 11.16 -0.36 -1.46
C ARG A 261 12.40 -0.09 -0.60
N VAL A 262 12.66 1.17 -0.26
CA VAL A 262 13.76 1.55 0.65
C VAL A 262 13.52 0.96 2.03
N LEU A 263 12.31 1.09 2.57
CA LEU A 263 11.95 0.53 3.87
C LEU A 263 12.09 -1.01 3.88
N SER A 264 11.58 -1.67 2.83
CA SER A 264 11.73 -3.13 2.64
C SER A 264 13.18 -3.57 2.71
N ARG A 265 14.06 -2.90 1.97
CA ARG A 265 15.47 -3.27 1.87
C ARG A 265 16.20 -3.09 3.20
N HIS A 266 15.87 -2.05 3.96
CA HIS A 266 16.45 -1.86 5.28
C HIS A 266 16.01 -2.92 6.28
N ARG A 267 14.78 -3.40 6.15
CA ARG A 267 14.24 -4.45 7.02
C ARG A 267 14.86 -5.82 6.74
N GLU A 268 15.13 -6.13 5.49
CA GLU A 268 15.84 -7.34 5.07
C GLU A 268 17.23 -7.46 5.71
N TYR A 269 18.01 -6.36 5.72
CA TYR A 269 19.36 -6.37 6.30
C TYR A 269 19.37 -6.47 7.83
N ALA A 270 18.23 -6.26 8.48
CA ALA A 270 18.09 -6.29 9.93
C ALA A 270 17.49 -7.62 10.45
N ALA A 271 17.06 -8.51 9.55
CA ALA A 271 16.62 -9.86 9.85
C ALA A 271 17.80 -10.85 9.74
#